data_AF-A0A143Y5A5-F1
#
_entry.id   AF-A0A143Y5A5-F1
#
_cell.length_a   1.000
_cell.length_b   1.000
_cell.length_c   1.000
_cell.angle_alpha   90.00
_cell.angle_beta   90.00
_cell.angle_gamma   90.00
#
_symmetry.space_group_name_H-M   'P 1'
#
loop_
_entity.id
_entity.type
_entity.pdbx_description
1 polymer ?
#
loop_
_entity_poly.entity_id
_entity_poly.type
_entity_poly.pdbx_seq_one_letter_code
_entity_poly.pdbx_strand_id
1 'polypeptide(L)'
;MIYRDTARDADGDDALVIDNNGDFSIISENETTLASVETTNIAQIISFGPSLVGNGEITVAGSSEVSQSMASNPRTAIGQISPLHYIIIVLDGGNNESEGLPLLALAEEMQSRGAVTAYNLDGGGSSTLYFNGNIINNPTDGKNSGERGVSDIVYIGYE
;
A
#
# COMPACT_ATOMS: atom_id res chain seq x y z
N MET A 1 17.23 -4.03 -10.63
CA MET A 1 16.08 -3.40 -11.31
C MET A 1 16.15 -1.91 -11.01
N ILE A 2 16.09 -1.04 -12.02
CA ILE A 2 16.31 0.42 -11.84
C ILE A 2 14.99 1.06 -11.43
N TYR A 3 14.94 1.59 -10.20
CA TYR A 3 13.81 2.36 -9.70
C TYR A 3 13.94 3.83 -10.17
N ARG A 4 13.41 4.11 -11.37
CA ARG A 4 13.07 5.43 -11.97
C ARG A 4 14.16 6.52 -12.04
N ASP A 5 14.34 7.13 -13.22
CA ASP A 5 15.39 8.14 -13.50
C ASP A 5 14.92 9.61 -13.43
N THR A 6 13.65 9.87 -13.06
CA THR A 6 13.08 11.23 -12.95
C THR A 6 12.17 11.38 -11.73
N ALA A 7 12.30 12.48 -10.99
CA ALA A 7 11.37 12.87 -9.93
C ALA A 7 10.01 13.29 -10.51
N ARG A 8 8.93 13.09 -9.76
CA ARG A 8 7.59 13.60 -10.10
C ARG A 8 7.37 14.94 -9.39
N ASP A 9 6.56 15.81 -9.99
CA ASP A 9 6.20 17.14 -9.46
C ASP A 9 4.80 17.13 -8.80
N ALA A 10 4.36 15.98 -8.25
CA ALA A 10 3.07 15.88 -7.57
C ALA A 10 3.27 15.81 -6.04
N ASP A 11 2.55 16.64 -5.30
CA ASP A 11 2.45 16.53 -3.84
C ASP A 11 1.90 15.14 -3.46
N GLY A 12 2.62 14.40 -2.61
CA GLY A 12 2.14 13.13 -2.03
C GLY A 12 2.72 11.83 -2.62
N ASP A 13 3.71 11.91 -3.51
CA ASP A 13 4.36 10.71 -4.06
C ASP A 13 5.40 10.16 -3.05
N ASP A 14 4.93 9.34 -2.11
CA ASP A 14 5.77 8.50 -1.25
C ASP A 14 5.93 7.11 -1.88
N ALA A 15 7.01 6.40 -1.59
CA ALA A 15 7.19 4.99 -1.94
C ALA A 15 7.59 4.14 -0.72
N LEU A 16 7.11 2.89 -0.70
CA LEU A 16 7.53 1.89 0.27
C LEU A 16 8.80 1.21 -0.21
N VAL A 17 9.84 1.26 0.61
CA VAL A 17 11.08 0.50 0.45
C VAL A 17 11.05 -0.69 1.41
N ILE A 18 11.35 -1.87 0.88
CA ILE A 18 11.59 -3.10 1.64
C ILE A 18 13.08 -3.43 1.47
N ASP A 19 13.81 -3.39 2.58
CA ASP A 19 15.24 -3.69 2.57
C ASP A 19 15.52 -5.21 2.55
N ASN A 20 16.77 -5.62 2.43
CA ASN A 20 17.15 -7.04 2.42
C ASN A 20 16.90 -7.78 3.76
N ASN A 21 16.64 -7.04 4.84
CA ASN A 21 16.22 -7.60 6.13
C ASN A 21 14.69 -7.69 6.25
N GLY A 22 13.95 -7.18 5.26
CA GLY A 22 12.50 -7.10 5.25
C GLY A 22 11.94 -5.87 5.97
N ASP A 23 12.78 -4.93 6.36
CA ASP A 23 12.35 -3.73 7.08
C ASP A 23 11.76 -2.69 6.13
N PHE A 24 10.65 -2.08 6.58
CA PHE A 24 9.90 -1.10 5.82
C PHE A 24 10.38 0.31 6.13
N SER A 25 10.63 1.09 5.08
CA SER A 25 10.84 2.54 5.18
C SER A 25 10.09 3.27 4.08
N ILE A 26 9.75 4.53 4.33
CA ILE A 26 9.08 5.39 3.36
C ILE A 26 10.07 6.43 2.84
N ILE A 27 10.12 6.59 1.52
CA ILE A 27 10.90 7.63 0.86
C ILE A 27 9.96 8.59 0.13
N SER A 28 10.28 9.88 0.15
CA SER A 28 9.64 10.86 -0.74
C SER A 28 10.22 10.72 -2.13
N GLU A 29 9.38 10.44 -3.12
CA GLU A 29 9.80 10.31 -4.51
C GLU A 29 10.19 11.66 -5.16
N ASN A 30 9.90 12.77 -4.49
CA ASN A 30 10.23 14.12 -4.95
C ASN A 30 11.63 14.55 -4.50
N GLU A 31 12.09 14.02 -3.36
CA GLU A 31 13.38 14.38 -2.75
C GLU A 31 14.45 13.30 -2.96
N THR A 32 14.04 12.10 -3.33
CA THR A 32 14.92 10.94 -3.42
C THR A 32 15.22 10.61 -4.88
N THR A 33 16.46 10.89 -5.30
CA THR A 33 16.97 10.44 -6.61
C THR A 33 17.65 9.07 -6.45
N LEU A 34 17.76 8.29 -7.53
CA LEU A 34 18.53 7.04 -7.55
C LEU A 34 19.96 7.17 -6.97
N ALA A 35 20.57 8.35 -7.13
CA ALA A 35 21.92 8.61 -6.64
C ALA A 35 22.03 8.73 -5.12
N SER A 36 20.93 9.02 -4.41
CA SER A 36 20.90 9.16 -2.95
C SER A 36 20.45 7.89 -2.22
N VAL A 37 20.07 6.83 -2.95
CA VAL A 37 19.63 5.56 -2.39
C VAL A 37 20.69 4.49 -2.64
N GLU A 38 21.30 4.00 -1.57
CA GLU A 38 22.18 2.83 -1.61
C GLU A 38 21.35 1.57 -1.90
N THR A 39 21.16 1.29 -3.19
CA THR A 39 20.33 0.17 -3.68
C THR A 39 20.89 -1.22 -3.33
N THR A 40 22.11 -1.30 -2.82
CA THR A 40 22.75 -2.57 -2.43
C THR A 40 22.04 -3.28 -1.28
N ASN A 41 21.30 -2.54 -0.44
CA ASN A 41 20.53 -3.11 0.67
C ASN A 41 19.01 -3.20 0.40
N ILE A 42 18.56 -2.98 -0.83
CA ILE A 42 17.12 -2.92 -1.15
C ILE A 42 16.67 -4.20 -1.84
N ALA A 43 15.64 -4.84 -1.30
CA ALA A 43 14.96 -5.97 -1.92
C ALA A 43 13.90 -5.49 -2.92
N GLN A 44 13.05 -4.53 -2.50
CA GLN A 44 11.94 -4.05 -3.33
C GLN A 44 11.60 -2.58 -3.05
N ILE A 45 11.10 -1.90 -4.06
CA ILE A 45 10.46 -0.58 -3.92
C ILE A 45 9.08 -0.65 -4.57
N ILE A 46 8.07 -0.15 -3.87
CA ILE A 46 6.66 -0.19 -4.27
C ILE A 46 6.14 1.26 -4.30
N SER A 47 5.63 1.68 -5.46
CA SER A 47 5.16 3.04 -5.73
C SER A 47 3.66 3.03 -6.02
N PHE A 48 2.86 3.45 -5.04
CA PHE A 48 1.42 3.65 -5.13
C PHE A 48 1.00 4.82 -4.24
N GLY A 49 0.98 4.59 -2.93
CA GLY A 49 0.78 5.61 -1.92
C GLY A 49 -0.69 5.87 -1.59
N PRO A 50 -0.94 6.70 -0.58
CA PRO A 50 0.07 7.35 0.28
C PRO A 50 0.59 6.42 1.39
N SER A 51 1.61 6.88 2.12
CA SER A 51 1.96 6.34 3.43
C SER A 51 0.79 6.51 4.41
N LEU A 52 0.47 5.45 5.16
CA LEU A 52 -0.65 5.40 6.11
C LEU A 52 -0.19 5.65 7.56
N VAL A 53 0.90 5.00 7.95
CA VAL A 53 1.51 5.06 9.28
C VAL A 53 3.01 5.15 9.13
N GLY A 54 3.65 6.06 9.86
CA GLY A 54 5.10 6.22 9.93
C GLY A 54 5.54 6.44 11.38
N ASN A 55 6.52 5.66 11.83
CA ASN A 55 6.99 5.66 13.22
C ASN A 55 5.86 5.42 14.25
N GLY A 56 4.86 4.61 13.88
CA GLY A 56 3.69 4.31 14.70
C GLY A 56 2.61 5.40 14.71
N GLU A 57 2.77 6.50 13.98
CA GLU A 57 1.81 7.60 13.92
C GLU A 57 1.14 7.71 12.53
N ILE A 58 -0.14 8.08 12.51
CA ILE A 58 -0.92 8.24 11.27
C ILE A 58 -0.37 9.42 10.45
N THR A 59 -0.12 9.20 9.16
CA THR A 59 0.48 10.20 8.25
C THR A 59 -0.52 10.84 7.27
N VAL A 60 -1.66 10.18 7.01
CA VAL A 60 -2.67 10.64 6.03
C VAL A 60 -3.54 11.82 6.50
N ALA A 61 -3.38 12.29 7.73
CA ALA A 61 -4.21 13.37 8.29
C ALA A 61 -3.84 14.78 7.78
N GLY A 62 -2.73 14.94 7.04
CA GLY A 62 -2.18 16.25 6.67
C GLY A 62 -1.84 16.47 5.19
N SER A 63 -1.95 15.45 4.33
CA SER A 63 -1.65 15.61 2.90
C SER A 63 -2.88 16.10 2.13
N SER A 64 -2.64 16.99 1.17
CA SER A 64 -3.59 17.79 0.39
C SER A 64 -4.53 17.00 -0.55
N GLU A 65 -4.63 15.67 -0.40
CA GLU A 65 -5.60 14.83 -1.10
C GLU A 65 -6.86 14.52 -0.26
N VAL A 66 -7.46 15.57 0.32
CA VAL A 66 -8.71 15.46 1.12
C VAL A 66 -9.77 14.64 0.37
N SER A 67 -9.86 14.76 -0.95
CA SER A 67 -10.83 14.02 -1.76
C SER A 67 -10.58 12.50 -1.81
N GLN A 68 -9.33 12.08 -2.02
CA GLN A 68 -8.98 10.64 -2.09
C GLN A 68 -9.01 9.99 -0.71
N SER A 69 -8.60 10.73 0.32
CA SER A 69 -8.63 10.28 1.70
C SER A 69 -10.04 10.12 2.24
N MET A 70 -11.00 10.96 1.81
CA MET A 70 -12.39 10.93 2.27
C MET A 70 -13.28 9.94 1.51
N ALA A 71 -12.88 9.50 0.31
CA ALA A 71 -13.68 8.58 -0.48
C ALA A 71 -13.53 7.13 0.00
N SER A 72 -14.66 6.52 0.37
CA SER A 72 -14.77 5.07 0.61
C SER A 72 -14.55 4.31 -0.69
N ASN A 73 -13.58 3.40 -0.68
CA ASN A 73 -13.25 2.55 -1.82
C ASN A 73 -12.77 1.18 -1.32
N PRO A 74 -12.78 0.14 -2.17
CA PRO A 74 -11.90 -1.01 -1.96
C PRO A 74 -10.45 -0.54 -1.86
N ARG A 75 -9.71 -1.07 -0.90
CA ARG A 75 -8.30 -0.71 -0.65
C ARG A 75 -7.49 -1.96 -0.38
N THR A 76 -6.21 -1.87 -0.66
CA THR A 76 -5.22 -2.86 -0.24
C THR A 76 -4.10 -2.11 0.45
N ALA A 77 -3.66 -2.58 1.61
CA ALA A 77 -2.53 -1.99 2.31
C ALA A 77 -1.68 -3.06 2.97
N ILE A 78 -0.39 -2.73 3.13
CA ILE A 78 0.60 -3.56 3.79
C ILE A 78 1.27 -2.75 4.90
N GLY A 79 1.60 -3.40 6.00
CA GLY A 79 2.31 -2.79 7.12
C GLY A 79 3.25 -3.75 7.82
N GLN A 80 4.24 -3.19 8.51
CA GLN A 80 5.17 -3.90 9.37
C GLN A 80 4.83 -3.58 10.83
N ILE A 81 4.67 -4.61 11.66
CA ILE A 81 4.44 -4.50 13.11
C ILE A 81 5.77 -4.57 13.86
N SER A 82 6.63 -5.50 13.46
CA SER A 82 7.97 -5.73 14.02
C SER A 82 8.86 -6.40 12.96
N PRO A 83 10.17 -6.61 13.20
CA PRO A 83 11.04 -7.30 12.24
C PRO A 83 10.41 -8.61 11.76
N LEU A 84 10.31 -8.77 10.43
CA LEU A 84 9.70 -9.93 9.75
C LEU A 84 8.23 -10.26 10.14
N HIS A 85 7.51 -9.33 10.76
CA HIS A 85 6.09 -9.48 11.11
C HIS A 85 5.27 -8.43 10.39
N TYR A 86 4.51 -8.88 9.41
CA TYR A 86 3.73 -8.03 8.52
C TYR A 86 2.23 -8.23 8.71
N ILE A 87 1.48 -7.21 8.33
CA ILE A 87 0.03 -7.24 8.21
C ILE A 87 -0.35 -6.79 6.79
N ILE A 88 -1.31 -7.51 6.20
CA ILE A 88 -1.96 -7.11 4.95
C ILE A 88 -3.44 -6.95 5.25
N ILE A 89 -4.02 -5.82 4.84
CA ILE A 89 -5.46 -5.58 4.93
C ILE A 89 -5.98 -5.37 3.51
N VAL A 90 -6.99 -6.15 3.15
CA VAL A 90 -7.73 -6.02 1.88
C VAL A 90 -9.18 -5.73 2.24
N LEU A 91 -9.68 -4.61 1.74
CA LEU A 91 -11.04 -4.14 1.96
C LEU A 91 -11.84 -4.32 0.68
N ASP A 92 -12.93 -5.08 0.77
CA ASP A 92 -13.95 -5.12 -0.27
C ASP A 92 -14.79 -3.83 -0.24
N GLY A 93 -15.28 -3.41 -1.40
CA GLY A 93 -16.12 -2.23 -1.53
C GLY A 93 -16.63 -2.02 -2.96
N GLY A 94 -17.28 -0.89 -3.20
CA GLY A 94 -17.74 -0.51 -4.55
C GLY A 94 -18.92 -1.36 -5.06
N ASN A 95 -19.67 -1.99 -4.15
CA ASN A 95 -20.89 -2.71 -4.45
C ASN A 95 -21.97 -2.41 -3.39
N ASN A 96 -23.18 -2.94 -3.57
CA ASN A 96 -24.30 -2.65 -2.66
C ASN A 96 -24.12 -3.19 -1.22
N GLU A 97 -23.14 -4.07 -1.00
CA GLU A 97 -22.86 -4.70 0.31
C GLU A 97 -21.83 -3.89 1.12
N SER A 98 -20.91 -3.16 0.47
CA SER A 98 -19.89 -2.34 1.11
C SER A 98 -19.43 -1.20 0.19
N GLU A 99 -19.32 0.01 0.74
CA GLU A 99 -18.67 1.15 0.06
C GLU A 99 -17.14 1.14 0.22
N GLY A 100 -16.59 0.30 1.10
CA GLY A 100 -15.18 0.32 1.50
C GLY A 100 -14.88 1.34 2.60
N LEU A 101 -13.60 1.69 2.78
CA LEU A 101 -13.17 2.66 3.81
C LEU A 101 -12.40 3.86 3.23
N PRO A 102 -12.50 5.03 3.88
CA PRO A 102 -11.59 6.15 3.66
C PRO A 102 -10.16 5.77 4.10
N LEU A 103 -9.15 6.45 3.55
CA LEU A 103 -7.73 6.18 3.88
C LEU A 103 -7.43 6.40 5.36
N LEU A 104 -8.07 7.39 5.99
CA LEU A 104 -7.89 7.65 7.43
C LEU A 104 -8.34 6.45 8.27
N ALA A 105 -9.51 5.87 7.97
CA ALA A 105 -9.99 4.70 8.71
C ALA A 105 -9.10 3.47 8.47
N LEU A 106 -8.55 3.29 7.27
CA LEU A 106 -7.57 2.25 6.99
C LEU A 106 -6.25 2.46 7.76
N ALA A 107 -5.80 3.71 7.89
CA ALA A 107 -4.62 4.06 8.69
C ALA A 107 -4.86 3.82 10.19
N GLU A 108 -6.02 4.21 10.71
CA GLU A 108 -6.45 3.92 12.09
C GLU A 108 -6.48 2.40 12.35
N GLU A 109 -7.02 1.62 11.41
CA GLU A 109 -7.06 0.16 11.53
C GLU A 109 -5.65 -0.45 11.55
N MET A 110 -4.75 -0.01 10.66
CA MET A 110 -3.35 -0.43 10.65
C MET A 110 -2.63 -0.08 11.96
N GLN A 111 -2.77 1.16 12.44
CA GLN A 111 -2.17 1.62 13.69
C GLN A 111 -2.71 0.82 14.89
N SER A 112 -4.02 0.60 14.95
CA SER A 112 -4.67 -0.15 16.05
C SER A 112 -4.16 -1.59 16.16
N ARG A 113 -3.70 -2.17 15.05
CA ARG A 113 -3.11 -3.51 14.97
C ARG A 113 -1.60 -3.51 15.22
N GLY A 114 -1.01 -2.36 15.53
CA GLY A 114 0.38 -2.20 15.93
C GLY A 114 1.34 -2.00 14.77
N ALA A 115 0.88 -1.66 13.56
CA ALA A 115 1.79 -1.32 12.47
C ALA A 115 2.63 -0.09 12.83
N VAL A 116 3.95 -0.21 12.73
CA VAL A 116 4.90 0.90 12.93
C VAL A 116 5.18 1.65 11.64
N THR A 117 5.07 0.95 10.50
CA THR A 117 5.10 1.52 9.15
C THR A 117 4.00 0.85 8.33
N ALA A 118 3.14 1.61 7.66
CA ALA A 118 2.09 1.08 6.80
C ALA A 118 1.91 1.94 5.54
N TYR A 119 1.56 1.31 4.43
CA TYR A 119 1.52 1.93 3.12
C TYR A 119 0.34 1.41 2.29
N ASN A 120 -0.32 2.31 1.57
CA ASN A 120 -1.43 1.97 0.68
C ASN A 120 -0.91 1.44 -0.67
N LEU A 121 -1.51 0.36 -1.15
CA LEU A 121 -1.26 -0.25 -2.45
C LEU A 121 -2.40 0.09 -3.43
N ASP A 122 -2.32 -0.44 -4.65
CA ASP A 122 -3.43 -0.33 -5.60
C ASP A 122 -4.73 -0.93 -5.00
N GLY A 123 -5.83 -0.23 -5.23
CA GLY A 123 -7.14 -0.54 -4.68
C GLY A 123 -8.20 -0.68 -5.77
N GLY A 124 -9.44 -0.35 -5.41
CA GLY A 124 -10.58 -0.47 -6.31
C GLY A 124 -10.69 -1.89 -6.85
N GLY A 125 -10.87 -2.02 -8.17
CA GLY A 125 -11.01 -3.33 -8.80
C GLY A 125 -9.76 -4.22 -8.77
N SER A 126 -8.59 -3.71 -8.35
CA SER A 126 -7.38 -4.54 -8.20
C SER A 126 -7.34 -5.26 -6.85
N SER A 127 -8.15 -4.84 -5.87
CA SER A 127 -8.14 -5.42 -4.52
C SER A 127 -8.55 -6.90 -4.54
N THR A 128 -7.55 -7.78 -4.55
CA THR A 128 -7.73 -9.23 -4.58
C THR A 128 -6.70 -9.90 -3.66
N LEU A 129 -7.17 -10.75 -2.75
CA LEU A 129 -6.33 -11.52 -1.84
C LEU A 129 -6.41 -13.00 -2.17
N TYR A 130 -5.26 -13.56 -2.55
CA TYR A 130 -5.08 -14.99 -2.76
C TYR A 130 -4.45 -15.64 -1.53
N PHE A 131 -5.05 -16.73 -1.06
CA PHE A 131 -4.50 -17.58 -0.01
C PHE A 131 -4.63 -19.05 -0.41
N ASN A 132 -3.48 -19.75 -0.48
CA ASN A 132 -3.40 -21.16 -0.88
C ASN A 132 -4.18 -21.51 -2.15
N GLY A 133 -4.02 -20.69 -3.20
CA GLY A 133 -4.63 -20.90 -4.51
C GLY A 133 -6.11 -20.50 -4.60
N ASN A 134 -6.67 -19.91 -3.55
CA ASN A 134 -8.07 -19.46 -3.54
C ASN A 134 -8.13 -17.96 -3.25
N ILE A 135 -9.08 -17.28 -3.89
CA ILE A 135 -9.45 -15.91 -3.53
C ILE A 135 -10.25 -15.98 -2.22
N ILE A 136 -9.91 -15.11 -1.27
CA ILE A 136 -10.55 -15.09 0.04
C ILE A 136 -11.32 -13.80 0.33
N ASN A 137 -11.34 -12.85 -0.61
CA ASN A 137 -12.17 -11.64 -0.57
C ASN A 137 -13.21 -11.65 -1.72
N ASN A 138 -14.01 -10.59 -1.85
CA ASN A 138 -15.03 -10.43 -2.89
C ASN A 138 -14.61 -9.33 -3.89
N PRO A 139 -13.73 -9.65 -4.86
CA PRO A 139 -13.20 -8.65 -5.77
C PRO A 139 -14.27 -8.08 -6.71
N THR A 140 -14.01 -6.88 -7.22
CA THR A 140 -14.80 -6.22 -8.27
C THR A 140 -13.89 -5.91 -9.47
N ASP A 141 -14.42 -5.87 -10.69
CA ASP A 141 -13.64 -5.42 -11.87
C ASP A 141 -13.62 -3.87 -11.98
N GLY A 142 -14.17 -3.18 -10.99
CA GLY A 142 -14.45 -1.74 -10.97
C GLY A 142 -15.85 -1.36 -11.46
N LYS A 143 -16.66 -2.32 -11.94
CA LYS A 143 -18.05 -2.13 -12.39
C LYS A 143 -18.99 -3.23 -11.90
N ASN A 144 -18.52 -4.47 -11.84
CA ASN A 144 -19.25 -5.67 -11.47
C ASN A 144 -18.41 -6.53 -10.52
N SER A 145 -19.02 -7.55 -9.92
CA SER A 145 -18.29 -8.59 -9.18
C SER A 145 -17.37 -9.39 -10.11
N GLY A 146 -16.15 -9.68 -9.65
CA GLY A 146 -15.16 -10.46 -10.38
C GLY A 146 -13.76 -9.89 -10.26
N GLU A 147 -12.77 -10.67 -10.69
CA GLU A 147 -11.37 -10.24 -10.68
C GLU A 147 -11.04 -9.31 -11.84
N ARG A 148 -10.13 -8.36 -11.60
CA ARG A 148 -9.48 -7.56 -12.64
C ARG A 148 -8.10 -8.12 -12.95
N GLY A 149 -7.74 -8.15 -14.23
CA GLY A 149 -6.35 -8.41 -14.61
C GLY A 149 -5.43 -7.29 -14.12
N VAL A 150 -4.37 -7.65 -13.39
CA VAL A 150 -3.37 -6.72 -12.84
C VAL A 150 -2.00 -6.99 -13.48
N SER A 151 -1.13 -5.96 -13.55
CA SER A 151 0.21 -6.09 -14.12
C SER A 151 1.20 -6.75 -13.15
N ASP A 152 1.05 -6.48 -11.85
CA ASP A 152 2.00 -6.84 -10.82
C ASP A 152 1.28 -7.36 -9.58
N ILE A 153 1.97 -8.19 -8.78
CA ILE A 153 1.46 -8.73 -7.52
C ILE A 153 2.51 -8.58 -6.42
N VAL A 154 2.05 -8.48 -5.17
CA VAL A 154 2.87 -8.74 -3.99
C VAL A 154 2.65 -10.20 -3.61
N TYR A 155 3.73 -10.98 -3.60
CA TYR A 155 3.70 -12.40 -3.28
C TYR A 155 4.52 -12.69 -2.02
N ILE A 156 3.91 -13.40 -1.07
CA ILE A 156 4.59 -13.91 0.12
C ILE A 156 4.47 -15.44 0.09
N GLY A 157 5.60 -16.11 0.02
CA GLY A 157 5.67 -17.57 -0.05
C GLY A 157 7.09 -18.07 0.17
N TYR A 158 7.22 -19.39 0.16
CA TYR A 158 8.51 -20.07 0.21
C TYR A 158 8.82 -20.59 -1.20
N GLU A 159 10.11 -20.62 -1.56
CA GLU A 159 10.60 -21.35 -2.74
C GLU A 159 10.62 -22.86 -2.51
#